data_AF-A0A2W5ZD56-F1
#
_entry.id   AF-A0A2W5ZD56-F1
#
_cell.length_a   1.000
_cell.length_b   1.000
_cell.length_c   1.000
_cell.angle_alpha   90.00
_cell.angle_beta   90.00
_cell.angle_gamma   90.00
#
_symmetry.space_group_name_H-M   'P 1'
#
loop_
_entity.id
_entity.type
_entity.pdbx_description
1 polymer ?
#
loop_
_entity_poly.entity_id
_entity_poly.type
_entity_poly.pdbx_seq_one_letter_code
_entity_poly.pdbx_strand_id
1 'polypeptide(L)'
;MLIEYYADMKELLGNSVHRRLFLKSLGMGAVLWPFPRERVLWAAASVDVQSQPPLPRGYLLVQDVGTFNQSKFGAISTTEEARRLFGQIAGRIDAVEFGSLFYGDNDLRAHEAVAREAALQRVDLWATSFRMLRRVRAFGPIRPEFQAHVMEADGRIVPAQIPEEAGSPSETLFDVLNPEAMDWFVGRFRNKYLQRMKGLLTGLFFNEDCLTYLATAQNAIRFDYWRNATFSPRVLALWREYCRQREVTQDGELVDKFPVHDQKMVANGAGLSQFVPGWNVPAQIEPGQRFVDLPRAEGVWRHWYEFTCDLFLKNWIGRLAAAANEVNRGEPGWKGTMYFGFLNWSLPYEQVQNPNFAVSQIQSWAAWGRQRGVDLTKLAGHPEINAIVCETFPPLAANLEQFVAEYARITRAAGKTFGVMLHRDDNWPLKLDEEPGRWALIEKYQPTILARYPLEHMLPGNEFYTAEGEALFARGLAHYKGPV
;
A
#
# COMPACT_ATOMS: atom_id res chain seq x y z
N MET A 1 46.60 35.52 -27.32
CA MET A 1 47.50 36.66 -27.03
C MET A 1 46.63 37.91 -27.11
N LEU A 2 46.45 38.61 -25.97
CA LEU A 2 45.92 39.98 -25.77
C LEU A 2 44.45 40.28 -26.19
N ILE A 3 43.50 40.36 -25.25
CA ILE A 3 43.04 41.54 -24.44
C ILE A 3 42.13 42.49 -25.26
N GLU A 4 40.81 42.40 -25.08
CA GLU A 4 39.89 43.31 -24.35
C GLU A 4 39.73 44.73 -24.93
N TYR A 5 38.49 45.22 -25.10
CA TYR A 5 37.95 46.39 -24.37
C TYR A 5 36.48 46.75 -24.74
N TYR A 6 35.59 46.72 -23.71
CA TYR A 6 34.41 47.57 -23.40
C TYR A 6 33.19 47.62 -24.36
N ALA A 7 31.96 47.25 -23.95
CA ALA A 7 31.05 47.83 -22.93
C ALA A 7 30.59 49.27 -23.32
N ASP A 8 29.34 49.73 -23.23
CA ASP A 8 28.17 49.28 -22.45
C ASP A 8 26.89 50.06 -22.87
N MET A 9 25.74 49.38 -22.73
CA MET A 9 24.43 49.83 -22.20
C MET A 9 23.48 50.92 -22.81
N LYS A 10 22.19 50.49 -22.76
CA LYS A 10 20.86 51.17 -22.73
C LYS A 10 20.21 51.57 -24.06
N GLU A 11 18.92 51.31 -24.35
CA GLU A 11 17.78 50.75 -23.62
C GLU A 11 16.63 50.42 -24.61
N LEU A 12 15.82 49.41 -24.28
CA LEU A 12 14.36 49.30 -24.46
C LEU A 12 13.69 49.39 -25.85
N LEU A 13 13.12 48.23 -26.23
CA LEU A 13 11.76 48.00 -26.77
C LEU A 13 11.36 48.57 -28.15
N GLY A 14 11.04 47.66 -29.08
CA GLY A 14 10.15 48.04 -30.19
C GLY A 14 9.99 47.06 -31.34
N ASN A 15 9.01 46.16 -31.21
CA ASN A 15 8.13 45.66 -32.28
C ASN A 15 8.57 44.54 -33.25
N SER A 16 7.98 43.38 -32.94
CA SER A 16 7.95 42.06 -33.56
C SER A 16 7.04 41.92 -34.80
N VAL A 17 7.02 42.89 -35.72
CA VAL A 17 6.04 42.85 -36.83
C VAL A 17 6.58 42.28 -38.15
N HIS A 18 7.89 42.25 -38.39
CA HIS A 18 8.42 41.96 -39.73
C HIS A 18 8.93 40.53 -39.97
N ARG A 19 8.87 39.62 -38.98
CA ARG A 19 9.17 38.19 -39.19
C ARG A 19 7.94 37.31 -39.48
N ARG A 20 6.72 37.84 -39.33
CA ARG A 20 5.46 37.07 -39.48
C ARG A 20 4.85 37.10 -40.90
N LEU A 21 5.45 37.82 -41.84
CA LEU A 21 4.87 38.01 -43.19
C LEU A 21 5.52 37.18 -44.30
N PHE A 22 6.57 36.40 -44.02
CA PHE A 22 7.20 35.54 -45.03
C PHE A 22 6.67 34.09 -45.06
N LEU A 23 5.91 33.66 -44.02
CA LEU A 23 5.36 32.29 -43.93
C LEU A 23 3.88 32.19 -44.32
N LYS A 24 3.24 33.29 -44.77
CA LYS A 24 1.83 33.30 -45.21
C LYS A 24 1.63 33.13 -46.72
N SER A 25 2.68 33.05 -47.53
CA SER A 25 2.59 32.89 -49.00
C SER A 25 2.75 31.45 -49.51
N LEU A 26 2.89 30.45 -48.63
CA LEU A 26 3.05 29.04 -49.01
C LEU A 26 1.85 28.14 -48.69
N GLY A 27 0.66 28.69 -48.43
CA GLY A 27 -0.59 27.92 -48.56
C GLY A 27 -0.73 26.67 -47.69
N MET A 28 0.02 26.53 -46.59
CA MET A 28 -0.25 25.55 -45.54
C MET A 28 -0.89 26.25 -44.36
N GLY A 29 -2.20 26.48 -44.48
CA GLY A 29 -3.02 27.02 -43.42
C GLY A 29 -3.04 26.08 -42.22
N ALA A 30 -2.45 26.55 -41.13
CA ALA A 30 -2.61 25.98 -39.81
C ALA A 30 -4.10 25.83 -39.47
N VAL A 31 -4.59 24.59 -39.46
CA VAL A 31 -5.75 24.24 -38.65
C VAL A 31 -5.25 24.22 -37.21
N LEU A 32 -5.52 25.33 -36.52
CA LEU A 32 -5.46 25.47 -35.08
C LEU A 32 -6.32 24.36 -34.46
N TRP A 33 -5.70 23.27 -34.05
CA TRP A 33 -6.31 22.34 -33.11
C TRP A 33 -6.39 23.05 -31.77
N PRO A 34 -7.57 23.19 -31.14
CA PRO A 34 -7.62 23.60 -29.75
C PRO A 34 -7.15 22.41 -28.92
N PHE A 35 -5.86 22.35 -28.59
CA PHE A 35 -5.41 21.54 -27.46
C PHE A 35 -5.93 22.20 -26.19
N PRO A 36 -6.77 21.52 -25.39
CA PRO A 36 -7.12 22.00 -24.07
C PRO A 36 -5.86 22.03 -23.23
N ARG A 37 -5.59 23.18 -22.60
CA ARG A 37 -4.70 23.29 -21.46
C ARG A 37 -5.07 22.21 -20.43
N GLU A 38 -4.08 21.43 -20.04
CA GLU A 38 -4.00 20.67 -18.78
C GLU A 38 -5.35 20.24 -18.18
N ARG A 39 -5.91 19.16 -18.70
CA ARG A 39 -6.65 18.21 -17.86
C ARG A 39 -5.73 17.02 -17.62
N VAL A 40 -5.04 17.05 -16.49
CA VAL A 40 -5.03 15.95 -15.51
C VAL A 40 -5.71 14.69 -16.11
N LEU A 41 -4.91 13.72 -16.58
CA LEU A 41 -5.35 12.42 -17.13
C LEU A 41 -6.02 11.50 -16.07
N TRP A 42 -6.68 12.10 -15.08
CA TRP A 42 -7.31 11.42 -13.95
C TRP A 42 -8.84 11.47 -13.98
N ALA A 43 -9.44 11.98 -15.06
CA ALA A 43 -10.87 11.78 -15.26
C ALA A 43 -11.12 10.39 -15.84
N ALA A 44 -11.06 9.35 -14.98
CA ALA A 44 -12.02 8.27 -15.14
C ALA A 44 -13.41 8.91 -15.25
N ALA A 45 -14.26 8.42 -16.15
CA ALA A 45 -15.66 8.87 -16.19
C ALA A 45 -16.19 8.89 -14.76
N SER A 46 -16.92 9.95 -14.38
CA SER A 46 -17.51 10.08 -13.04
C SER A 46 -18.31 8.83 -12.75
N VAL A 47 -17.71 7.90 -12.01
CA VAL A 47 -18.41 6.76 -11.45
C VAL A 47 -19.29 7.38 -10.39
N ASP A 48 -20.61 7.19 -10.49
CA ASP A 48 -21.51 7.52 -9.39
C ASP A 48 -20.96 6.83 -8.13
N VAL A 49 -20.33 7.63 -7.25
CA VAL A 49 -19.85 7.15 -5.97
C VAL A 49 -21.09 6.95 -5.13
N GLN A 50 -21.61 5.72 -5.15
CA GLN A 50 -22.70 5.33 -4.29
C GLN A 50 -22.28 5.61 -2.84
N SER A 51 -23.15 6.28 -2.07
CA SER A 51 -22.93 6.50 -0.65
C SER A 51 -22.87 5.15 0.05
N GLN A 52 -21.67 4.72 0.45
CA GLN A 52 -21.50 3.52 1.27
C GLN A 52 -22.05 3.78 2.68
N PRO A 53 -22.54 2.73 3.38
CA PRO A 53 -22.94 2.88 4.77
C PRO A 53 -21.76 3.41 5.58
N PRO A 54 -21.93 4.49 6.37
CA PRO A 54 -20.85 4.98 7.21
C PRO A 54 -20.50 3.93 8.27
N LEU A 55 -19.20 3.79 8.55
CA LEU A 55 -18.75 2.97 9.67
C LEU A 55 -19.08 3.69 10.99
N PRO A 56 -19.66 2.99 11.97
CA PRO A 56 -19.96 3.60 13.26
C PRO A 56 -18.65 3.99 13.97
N ARG A 57 -18.71 4.99 14.85
CA ARG A 57 -17.58 5.35 15.71
C ARG A 57 -17.18 4.15 16.57
N GLY A 58 -15.89 3.88 16.66
CA GLY A 58 -15.35 2.75 17.43
C GLY A 58 -15.64 1.39 16.78
N TYR A 59 -15.82 1.34 15.46
CA TYR A 59 -15.97 0.09 14.72
C TYR A 59 -14.76 -0.81 14.95
N LEU A 60 -14.96 -1.90 15.70
CA LEU A 60 -13.92 -2.82 16.14
C LEU A 60 -13.70 -3.92 15.09
N LEU A 61 -12.55 -3.84 14.42
CA LEU A 61 -12.06 -4.84 13.49
C LEU A 61 -10.99 -5.70 14.16
N VAL A 62 -11.07 -7.01 14.05
CA VAL A 62 -10.06 -7.91 14.59
C VAL A 62 -9.41 -8.73 13.48
N GLN A 63 -8.10 -8.79 13.48
CA GLN A 63 -7.33 -9.40 12.40
C GLN A 63 -7.10 -10.92 12.58
N ASP A 64 -6.64 -11.54 11.49
CA ASP A 64 -6.15 -12.92 11.41
C ASP A 64 -7.21 -14.04 11.48
N VAL A 65 -8.32 -13.90 10.75
CA VAL A 65 -9.26 -15.03 10.56
C VAL A 65 -8.99 -15.73 9.22
N GLY A 66 -8.18 -16.78 9.30
CA GLY A 66 -7.88 -17.67 8.18
C GLY A 66 -8.90 -18.82 8.04
N THR A 67 -9.20 -19.19 6.80
CA THR A 67 -9.96 -20.41 6.47
C THR A 67 -9.13 -21.37 5.61
N PHE A 68 -9.33 -22.66 5.82
CA PHE A 68 -8.69 -23.70 5.02
C PHE A 68 -9.59 -24.92 4.91
N ASN A 69 -9.54 -25.68 3.81
CA ASN A 69 -10.41 -26.84 3.64
C ASN A 69 -10.05 -28.05 4.53
N GLN A 70 -8.95 -27.97 5.29
CA GLN A 70 -8.49 -29.01 6.22
C GLN A 70 -8.23 -28.38 7.59
N SER A 71 -8.41 -29.16 8.66
CA SER A 71 -8.05 -28.73 10.01
C SER A 71 -6.52 -28.68 10.13
N LYS A 72 -5.93 -27.54 9.76
CA LYS A 72 -4.49 -27.30 9.80
C LYS A 72 -4.23 -25.80 9.97
N PHE A 73 -3.11 -25.46 10.61
CA PHE A 73 -2.62 -24.09 10.74
C PHE A 73 -3.52 -23.13 11.54
N GLY A 74 -4.35 -23.63 12.46
CA GLY A 74 -5.27 -22.80 13.27
C GLY A 74 -6.43 -22.19 12.48
N ALA A 75 -6.56 -22.48 11.18
CA ALA A 75 -7.61 -21.93 10.33
C ALA A 75 -8.95 -22.65 10.53
N ILE A 76 -10.04 -21.91 10.31
CA ILE A 76 -11.40 -22.45 10.34
C ILE A 76 -11.61 -23.36 9.13
N SER A 77 -12.04 -24.59 9.39
CA SER A 77 -12.20 -25.62 8.36
C SER A 77 -13.61 -26.14 8.22
N THR A 78 -14.48 -25.90 9.21
CA THR A 78 -15.86 -26.40 9.23
C THR A 78 -16.88 -25.32 9.59
N THR A 79 -18.14 -25.55 9.22
CA THR A 79 -19.29 -24.71 9.60
C THR A 79 -19.51 -24.68 11.11
N GLU A 80 -19.28 -25.78 11.80
CA GLU A 80 -19.41 -25.89 13.26
C GLU A 80 -18.35 -25.05 13.99
N GLU A 81 -17.09 -25.11 13.54
CA GLU A 81 -16.02 -24.25 14.08
C GLU A 81 -16.34 -22.77 13.87
N ALA A 82 -16.77 -22.40 12.65
CA ALA A 82 -17.20 -21.05 12.32
C ALA A 82 -18.34 -20.58 13.22
N ARG A 83 -19.40 -21.40 13.36
CA ARG A 83 -20.56 -21.07 14.19
C ARG A 83 -20.16 -20.84 15.64
N ARG A 84 -19.30 -21.70 16.20
CA ARG A 84 -18.80 -21.55 17.57
C ARG A 84 -17.99 -20.27 17.71
N LEU A 85 -17.04 -20.00 16.81
CA LEU A 85 -16.19 -18.81 16.87
C LEU A 85 -17.02 -17.53 16.74
N PHE A 86 -17.82 -17.41 15.67
CA PHE A 86 -18.65 -16.22 15.46
C PHE A 86 -19.66 -16.05 16.59
N GLY A 87 -20.13 -17.14 17.22
CA GLY A 87 -21.05 -17.09 18.37
C GLY A 87 -20.41 -16.54 19.63
N GLN A 88 -19.10 -16.72 19.79
CA GLN A 88 -18.35 -16.20 20.92
C GLN A 88 -18.01 -14.71 20.78
N ILE A 89 -17.98 -14.18 19.55
CA ILE A 89 -17.52 -12.82 19.25
C ILE A 89 -18.65 -11.89 18.79
N ALA A 90 -19.78 -12.43 18.33
CA ALA A 90 -20.95 -11.65 17.94
C ALA A 90 -21.39 -10.70 19.05
N GLY A 91 -21.60 -9.43 18.70
CA GLY A 91 -21.96 -8.36 19.64
C GLY A 91 -20.80 -7.82 20.49
N ARG A 92 -19.63 -8.46 20.47
CA ARG A 92 -18.39 -7.96 21.12
C ARG A 92 -17.46 -7.26 20.14
N ILE A 93 -17.43 -7.75 18.91
CA ILE A 93 -16.66 -7.17 17.80
C ILE A 93 -17.60 -6.85 16.64
N ASP A 94 -17.22 -5.89 15.81
CA ASP A 94 -18.02 -5.51 14.64
C ASP A 94 -17.59 -6.30 13.39
N ALA A 95 -16.27 -6.55 13.23
CA ALA A 95 -15.71 -7.12 12.01
C ALA A 95 -14.50 -8.01 12.25
N VAL A 96 -14.21 -8.86 11.27
CA VAL A 96 -12.94 -9.59 11.17
C VAL A 96 -12.24 -9.40 9.82
N GLU A 97 -10.91 -9.37 9.84
CA GLU A 97 -10.10 -9.62 8.65
C GLU A 97 -10.20 -11.09 8.27
N PHE A 98 -10.59 -11.38 7.04
CA PHE A 98 -11.04 -12.70 6.62
C PHE A 98 -10.36 -13.17 5.34
N GLY A 99 -9.65 -14.30 5.37
CA GLY A 99 -8.84 -14.75 4.24
C GLY A 99 -8.85 -16.26 4.01
N SER A 100 -8.73 -16.67 2.75
CA SER A 100 -8.42 -18.06 2.40
C SER A 100 -6.91 -18.28 2.41
N LEU A 101 -6.42 -19.34 3.04
CA LEU A 101 -4.97 -19.59 3.10
C LEU A 101 -4.36 -19.96 1.73
N PHE A 102 -5.15 -20.56 0.83
CA PHE A 102 -4.66 -21.16 -0.41
C PHE A 102 -5.49 -20.87 -1.68
N TYR A 103 -6.74 -20.40 -1.56
CA TYR A 103 -7.60 -20.02 -2.71
C TYR A 103 -7.86 -21.16 -3.74
N GLY A 104 -7.58 -22.42 -3.39
CA GLY A 104 -7.99 -23.58 -4.18
C GLY A 104 -9.51 -23.76 -4.16
N ASP A 105 -10.07 -24.54 -5.09
CA ASP A 105 -11.54 -24.63 -5.23
C ASP A 105 -12.23 -25.19 -3.98
N ASN A 106 -11.59 -26.15 -3.31
CA ASN A 106 -12.08 -26.68 -2.04
C ASN A 106 -11.92 -25.66 -0.90
N ASP A 107 -10.83 -24.89 -0.90
CA ASP A 107 -10.62 -23.81 0.08
C ASP A 107 -11.67 -22.73 -0.06
N LEU A 108 -12.03 -22.36 -1.29
CA LEU A 108 -13.05 -21.36 -1.55
C LEU A 108 -14.46 -21.84 -1.18
N ARG A 109 -14.75 -23.14 -1.30
CA ARG A 109 -16.01 -23.72 -0.81
C ARG A 109 -16.09 -23.63 0.71
N ALA A 110 -15.01 -24.00 1.42
CA ALA A 110 -14.94 -23.87 2.87
C ALA A 110 -15.03 -22.39 3.30
N HIS A 111 -14.28 -21.51 2.66
CA HIS A 111 -14.28 -20.07 2.90
C HIS A 111 -15.68 -19.46 2.74
N GLU A 112 -16.41 -19.82 1.68
CA GLU A 112 -17.79 -19.36 1.49
C GLU A 112 -18.73 -19.89 2.58
N ALA A 113 -18.60 -21.16 2.98
CA ALA A 113 -19.42 -21.74 4.04
C ALA A 113 -19.19 -21.05 5.39
N VAL A 114 -17.93 -20.76 5.73
CA VAL A 114 -17.56 -19.97 6.91
C VAL A 114 -18.14 -18.56 6.83
N ALA A 115 -18.09 -17.93 5.65
CA ALA A 115 -18.63 -16.58 5.47
C ALA A 115 -20.16 -16.51 5.68
N ARG A 116 -20.89 -17.55 5.26
CA ARG A 116 -22.33 -17.66 5.51
C ARG A 116 -22.65 -17.74 7.00
N GLU A 117 -21.86 -18.47 7.79
CA GLU A 117 -22.02 -18.54 9.24
C GLU A 117 -21.75 -17.18 9.90
N ALA A 118 -20.74 -16.41 9.45
CA ALA A 118 -20.50 -15.07 9.96
C ALA A 118 -21.68 -14.12 9.68
N ALA A 119 -22.22 -14.17 8.46
CA ALA A 119 -23.35 -13.35 8.04
C ALA A 119 -24.61 -13.63 8.87
N LEU A 120 -24.90 -14.91 9.18
CA LEU A 120 -26.00 -15.30 10.07
C LEU A 120 -25.87 -14.68 11.48
N GLN A 121 -24.63 -14.46 11.92
CA GLN A 121 -24.30 -13.92 13.23
C GLN A 121 -24.03 -12.41 13.21
N ARG A 122 -24.21 -11.77 12.05
CA ARG A 122 -24.02 -10.33 11.84
C ARG A 122 -22.60 -9.85 12.19
N VAL A 123 -21.59 -10.69 11.92
CA VAL A 123 -20.19 -10.29 11.97
C VAL A 123 -19.75 -9.88 10.57
N ASP A 124 -19.24 -8.67 10.43
CA ASP A 124 -18.76 -8.18 9.15
C ASP A 124 -17.47 -8.89 8.72
N LEU A 125 -17.36 -9.14 7.41
CA LEU A 125 -16.19 -9.80 6.83
C LEU A 125 -15.45 -8.88 5.89
N TRP A 126 -14.19 -8.58 6.23
CA TRP A 126 -13.28 -7.83 5.40
C TRP A 126 -12.31 -8.78 4.71
N ALA A 127 -12.55 -9.07 3.43
CA ALA A 127 -11.72 -9.97 2.64
C ALA A 127 -10.29 -9.44 2.57
N THR A 128 -9.29 -10.23 2.97
CA THR A 128 -7.92 -9.75 3.04
C THR A 128 -7.08 -10.09 1.82
N SER A 129 -6.19 -9.16 1.44
CA SER A 129 -5.08 -9.40 0.51
C SER A 129 -3.96 -10.25 1.13
N PHE A 130 -3.99 -10.50 2.45
CA PHE A 130 -2.96 -11.28 3.13
C PHE A 130 -2.74 -12.63 2.43
N ARG A 131 -1.49 -12.91 2.07
CA ARG A 131 -1.02 -14.07 1.26
C ARG A 131 -1.53 -14.15 -0.18
N MET A 132 -2.48 -13.30 -0.61
CA MET A 132 -3.08 -13.37 -1.94
C MET A 132 -2.04 -13.31 -3.06
N LEU A 133 -1.06 -12.39 -2.95
CA LEU A 133 0.01 -12.26 -3.93
C LEU A 133 0.83 -13.56 -4.10
N ARG A 134 1.13 -14.24 -2.98
CA ARG A 134 1.83 -15.54 -2.99
C ARG A 134 0.96 -16.69 -3.48
N ARG A 135 -0.36 -16.48 -3.58
CA ARG A 135 -1.36 -17.48 -4.00
C ARG A 135 -2.00 -17.15 -5.36
N VAL A 136 -1.45 -16.22 -6.14
CA VAL A 136 -1.95 -15.88 -7.49
C VAL A 136 -2.08 -17.13 -8.37
N ARG A 137 -1.19 -18.12 -8.23
CA ARG A 137 -1.26 -19.39 -8.99
C ARG A 137 -2.53 -20.20 -8.75
N ALA A 138 -3.17 -20.05 -7.59
CA ALA A 138 -4.46 -20.68 -7.32
C ALA A 138 -5.56 -20.16 -8.26
N PHE A 139 -5.37 -18.98 -8.87
CA PHE A 139 -6.28 -18.39 -9.85
C PHE A 139 -5.97 -18.78 -11.30
N GLY A 140 -4.85 -19.49 -11.52
CA GLY A 140 -4.44 -20.04 -12.81
C GLY A 140 -2.91 -20.02 -13.01
N PRO A 141 -2.41 -20.69 -14.05
CA PRO A 141 -0.98 -20.71 -14.35
C PRO A 141 -0.47 -19.30 -14.71
N ILE A 142 0.62 -18.88 -14.08
CA ILE A 142 1.31 -17.62 -14.38
C ILE A 142 2.14 -17.81 -15.65
N ARG A 143 1.82 -17.01 -16.68
CA ARG A 143 2.55 -17.01 -17.96
C ARG A 143 3.94 -16.39 -17.80
N PRO A 144 4.95 -16.79 -18.61
CA PRO A 144 6.30 -16.24 -18.52
C PRO A 144 6.36 -14.70 -18.56
N GLU A 145 5.55 -14.07 -19.42
CA GLU A 145 5.48 -12.61 -19.56
C GLU A 145 4.88 -11.88 -18.33
N PHE A 146 4.28 -12.61 -17.39
CA PHE A 146 3.69 -12.11 -16.15
C PHE A 146 4.57 -12.35 -14.91
N GLN A 147 5.80 -12.80 -15.12
CA GLN A 147 6.75 -13.04 -14.05
C GLN A 147 7.50 -11.76 -13.69
N ALA A 148 7.54 -11.46 -12.39
CA ALA A 148 8.30 -10.33 -11.90
C ALA A 148 9.80 -10.63 -11.98
N HIS A 149 10.61 -9.58 -12.01
CA HIS A 149 12.06 -9.68 -12.06
C HIS A 149 12.69 -8.79 -11.00
N VAL A 150 13.79 -9.26 -10.43
CA VAL A 150 14.66 -8.51 -9.52
C VAL A 150 16.02 -8.30 -10.15
N MET A 151 16.80 -7.37 -9.58
CA MET A 151 18.20 -7.21 -9.90
C MET A 151 19.06 -7.76 -8.76
N GLU A 152 20.12 -8.47 -9.10
CA GLU A 152 21.11 -8.96 -8.15
C GLU A 152 22.13 -7.87 -7.79
N ALA A 153 22.91 -8.08 -6.73
CA ALA A 153 23.88 -7.10 -6.24
C ALA A 153 24.99 -6.78 -7.26
N ASP A 154 25.20 -7.64 -8.26
CA ASP A 154 26.14 -7.40 -9.36
C ASP A 154 25.53 -6.65 -10.54
N GLY A 155 24.21 -6.45 -10.60
CA GLY A 155 23.48 -5.81 -11.69
C GLY A 155 22.69 -6.75 -12.59
N ARG A 156 22.84 -8.06 -12.45
CA ARG A 156 22.14 -9.03 -13.30
C ARG A 156 20.64 -9.01 -12.99
N ILE A 157 19.80 -8.89 -14.02
CA ILE A 157 18.34 -8.98 -13.89
C ILE A 157 17.90 -10.43 -14.08
N VAL A 158 17.16 -10.97 -13.11
CA VAL A 158 16.73 -12.37 -13.08
C VAL A 158 15.25 -12.49 -12.68
N PRO A 159 14.56 -13.58 -13.07
CA PRO A 159 13.22 -13.85 -12.59
C PRO A 159 13.17 -13.89 -11.06
N ALA A 160 12.22 -13.17 -10.49
CA ALA A 160 12.01 -13.07 -9.05
C ALA A 160 11.45 -14.40 -8.52
N GLN A 161 12.14 -15.03 -7.56
CA GLN A 161 11.70 -16.28 -6.93
C GLN A 161 11.34 -16.04 -5.46
N ILE A 162 10.19 -16.56 -5.03
CA ILE A 162 9.82 -16.64 -3.62
C ILE A 162 10.61 -17.82 -3.01
N PRO A 163 11.30 -17.63 -1.87
CA PRO A 163 12.02 -18.71 -1.21
C PRO A 163 11.13 -19.92 -0.92
N GLU A 164 11.72 -21.10 -0.91
CA GLU A 164 11.05 -22.33 -0.49
C GLU A 164 10.56 -22.20 0.96
N GLU A 165 9.30 -22.54 1.22
CA GLU A 165 8.75 -22.67 2.56
C GLU A 165 8.39 -24.14 2.81
N ALA A 166 8.37 -24.58 4.06
CA ALA A 166 8.18 -25.99 4.42
C ALA A 166 6.99 -26.64 3.68
N GLY A 167 7.30 -27.46 2.67
CA GLY A 167 6.32 -28.18 1.86
C GLY A 167 5.79 -27.45 0.62
N SER A 168 6.39 -26.34 0.17
CA SER A 168 6.06 -25.67 -1.10
C SER A 168 7.33 -25.31 -1.86
N PRO A 169 7.47 -25.71 -3.14
CA PRO A 169 8.67 -25.42 -3.93
C PRO A 169 8.86 -23.91 -4.10
N SER A 170 10.09 -23.50 -4.40
CA SER A 170 10.39 -22.13 -4.86
C SER A 170 9.56 -21.81 -6.11
N GLU A 171 8.90 -20.65 -6.11
CA GLU A 171 7.99 -20.24 -7.18
C GLU A 171 8.31 -18.85 -7.69
N THR A 172 8.11 -18.66 -9.00
CA THR A 172 8.29 -17.34 -9.61
C THR A 172 7.19 -16.39 -9.19
N LEU A 173 7.59 -15.20 -8.75
CA LEU A 173 6.71 -14.14 -8.28
C LEU A 173 5.91 -13.52 -9.45
N PHE A 174 4.66 -13.17 -9.18
CA PHE A 174 3.77 -12.52 -10.12
C PHE A 174 4.08 -11.02 -10.25
N ASP A 175 4.10 -10.50 -11.48
CA ASP A 175 4.39 -9.08 -11.76
C ASP A 175 3.17 -8.20 -11.55
N VAL A 176 3.02 -7.69 -10.32
CA VAL A 176 1.95 -6.75 -9.95
C VAL A 176 2.10 -5.38 -10.61
N LEU A 177 3.26 -5.07 -11.20
CA LEU A 177 3.52 -3.83 -11.90
C LEU A 177 3.22 -3.91 -13.39
N ASN A 178 3.00 -5.11 -13.93
CA ASN A 178 2.58 -5.33 -15.30
C ASN A 178 1.04 -5.16 -15.43
N PRO A 179 0.54 -4.13 -16.15
CA PRO A 179 -0.90 -3.90 -16.31
C PRO A 179 -1.63 -5.08 -16.93
N GLU A 180 -1.05 -5.72 -17.94
CA GLU A 180 -1.64 -6.87 -18.63
C GLU A 180 -1.70 -8.12 -17.73
N ALA A 181 -0.69 -8.31 -16.87
CA ALA A 181 -0.70 -9.33 -15.85
C ALA A 181 -1.85 -9.07 -14.86
N MET A 182 -1.96 -7.84 -14.36
CA MET A 182 -3.04 -7.48 -13.44
C MET A 182 -4.42 -7.56 -14.07
N ASP A 183 -4.60 -7.22 -15.35
CA ASP A 183 -5.86 -7.41 -16.06
C ASP A 183 -6.29 -8.90 -16.06
N TRP A 184 -5.33 -9.80 -16.32
CA TRP A 184 -5.59 -11.24 -16.23
C TRP A 184 -5.95 -11.66 -14.80
N PHE A 185 -5.16 -11.23 -13.80
CA PHE A 185 -5.39 -11.64 -12.41
C PHE A 185 -6.71 -11.10 -11.87
N VAL A 186 -7.02 -9.82 -12.08
CA VAL A 186 -8.27 -9.19 -11.65
C VAL A 186 -9.47 -9.88 -12.30
N GLY A 187 -9.38 -10.25 -13.59
CA GLY A 187 -10.42 -11.04 -14.25
C GLY A 187 -10.64 -12.40 -13.58
N ARG A 188 -9.56 -13.09 -13.19
CA ARG A 188 -9.65 -14.37 -12.45
C ARG A 188 -10.18 -14.19 -11.04
N PHE A 189 -9.67 -13.20 -10.30
CA PHE A 189 -10.09 -12.87 -8.95
C PHE A 189 -11.59 -12.50 -8.91
N ARG A 190 -12.05 -11.69 -9.86
CA ARG A 190 -13.46 -11.35 -10.05
C ARG A 190 -14.33 -12.60 -10.19
N ASN A 191 -14.00 -13.46 -11.15
CA ASN A 191 -14.84 -14.60 -11.52
C ASN A 191 -14.77 -15.75 -10.50
N LYS A 192 -13.57 -16.01 -9.95
CA LYS A 192 -13.34 -17.14 -9.04
C LYS A 192 -13.72 -16.82 -7.59
N TYR A 193 -13.47 -15.59 -7.15
CA TYR A 193 -13.61 -15.18 -5.75
C TYR A 193 -14.73 -14.14 -5.54
N LEU A 194 -14.59 -12.93 -6.10
CA LEU A 194 -15.50 -11.83 -5.75
C LEU A 194 -16.97 -12.13 -6.07
N GLN A 195 -17.27 -12.68 -7.25
CA GLN A 195 -18.64 -13.04 -7.64
C GLN A 195 -19.24 -14.11 -6.73
N ARG A 196 -18.42 -15.07 -6.29
CA ARG A 196 -18.82 -16.15 -5.38
C ARG A 196 -19.14 -15.63 -3.97
N MET A 197 -18.40 -14.62 -3.54
CA MET A 197 -18.50 -14.03 -2.20
C MET A 197 -19.44 -12.81 -2.13
N LYS A 198 -20.07 -12.45 -3.27
CA LYS A 198 -20.97 -11.30 -3.37
C LYS A 198 -22.12 -11.40 -2.35
N GLY A 199 -22.35 -10.32 -1.62
CA GLY A 199 -23.36 -10.25 -0.55
C GLY A 199 -22.98 -10.94 0.76
N LEU A 200 -21.84 -11.64 0.82
CA LEU A 200 -21.28 -12.21 2.06
C LEU A 200 -20.15 -11.36 2.65
N LEU A 201 -19.51 -10.53 1.83
CA LEU A 201 -18.42 -9.65 2.24
C LEU A 201 -18.93 -8.24 2.54
N THR A 202 -18.36 -7.66 3.59
CA THR A 202 -18.57 -6.28 3.97
C THR A 202 -17.54 -5.35 3.31
N GLY A 203 -16.33 -5.82 3.03
CA GLY A 203 -15.32 -5.00 2.38
C GLY A 203 -14.09 -5.75 1.89
N LEU A 204 -13.17 -5.03 1.25
CA LEU A 204 -11.83 -5.50 0.89
C LEU A 204 -10.80 -4.81 1.79
N PHE A 205 -9.87 -5.58 2.33
CA PHE A 205 -8.84 -5.16 3.27
C PHE A 205 -7.46 -5.42 2.68
N PHE A 206 -6.72 -4.36 2.38
CA PHE A 206 -5.32 -4.47 1.98
C PHE A 206 -4.45 -4.53 3.23
N ASN A 207 -3.89 -5.69 3.53
CA ASN A 207 -3.10 -5.94 4.73
C ASN A 207 -1.61 -5.63 4.49
N GLU A 208 -1.20 -4.40 4.80
CA GLU A 208 0.19 -3.92 4.69
C GLU A 208 0.79 -4.07 3.28
N ASP A 209 -0.07 -4.10 2.27
CA ASP A 209 0.30 -4.40 0.89
C ASP A 209 1.32 -3.39 0.35
N CYS A 210 2.47 -3.91 -0.03
CA CYS A 210 3.55 -3.16 -0.63
C CYS A 210 4.30 -4.01 -1.67
N LEU A 211 5.22 -3.40 -2.42
CA LEU A 211 6.07 -4.15 -3.34
C LEU A 211 6.87 -5.22 -2.59
N THR A 212 6.81 -6.44 -3.12
CA THR A 212 7.56 -7.55 -2.56
C THR A 212 9.06 -7.29 -2.66
N TYR A 213 9.72 -7.43 -1.52
CA TYR A 213 11.17 -7.35 -1.38
C TYR A 213 11.75 -8.75 -1.18
N LEU A 214 12.64 -9.16 -2.07
CA LEU A 214 13.23 -10.50 -2.07
C LEU A 214 14.60 -10.51 -1.39
N ALA A 215 14.62 -10.07 -0.13
CA ALA A 215 15.74 -10.22 0.80
C ALA A 215 15.23 -10.13 2.25
N THR A 216 16.08 -10.47 3.22
CA THR A 216 15.74 -10.33 4.64
C THR A 216 15.64 -8.85 5.00
N ALA A 217 14.44 -8.41 5.36
CA ALA A 217 14.23 -7.07 5.88
C ALA A 217 14.82 -6.94 7.29
N GLN A 218 15.48 -5.81 7.57
CA GLN A 218 15.92 -5.46 8.92
C GLN A 218 15.38 -4.06 9.24
N ASN A 219 14.78 -3.90 10.40
CA ASN A 219 14.09 -2.64 10.72
C ASN A 219 15.01 -1.41 10.77
N ALA A 220 16.31 -1.61 11.02
CA ALA A 220 17.30 -0.56 11.11
C ALA A 220 17.97 -0.20 9.78
N ILE A 221 17.84 -1.03 8.73
CA ILE A 221 18.59 -0.89 7.48
C ILE A 221 17.62 -0.62 6.33
N ARG A 222 17.96 0.37 5.48
CA ARG A 222 17.20 0.66 4.26
C ARG A 222 17.13 -0.56 3.35
N PHE A 223 16.09 -0.60 2.54
CA PHE A 223 15.91 -1.65 1.55
C PHE A 223 16.86 -1.46 0.38
N ASP A 224 17.44 -2.57 -0.07
CA ASP A 224 18.15 -2.63 -1.34
C ASP A 224 17.14 -2.49 -2.48
N TYR A 225 17.02 -1.31 -3.07
CA TYR A 225 15.99 -1.05 -4.08
C TYR A 225 16.06 -2.01 -5.29
N TRP A 226 17.24 -2.58 -5.57
CA TRP A 226 17.45 -3.55 -6.64
C TRP A 226 16.84 -4.93 -6.34
N ARG A 227 16.56 -5.24 -5.06
CA ARG A 227 15.85 -6.45 -4.64
C ARG A 227 14.32 -6.34 -4.72
N ASN A 228 13.80 -5.17 -5.09
CA ASN A 228 12.38 -5.02 -5.40
C ASN A 228 12.05 -5.68 -6.73
N ALA A 229 10.88 -6.29 -6.81
CA ALA A 229 10.43 -6.99 -8.02
C ALA A 229 9.92 -6.00 -9.11
N THR A 230 10.79 -5.09 -9.56
CA THR A 230 10.46 -3.95 -10.43
C THR A 230 11.19 -3.94 -11.78
N PHE A 231 11.94 -5.00 -12.10
CA PHE A 231 12.90 -4.99 -13.22
C PHE A 231 12.45 -5.80 -14.43
N SER A 232 11.15 -6.06 -14.58
CA SER A 232 10.65 -6.86 -15.70
C SER A 232 10.75 -6.08 -17.03
N PRO A 233 10.82 -6.77 -18.18
CA PRO A 233 10.82 -6.10 -19.49
C PRO A 233 9.63 -5.17 -19.70
N ARG A 234 8.45 -5.53 -19.16
CA ARG A 234 7.25 -4.69 -19.26
C ARG A 234 7.39 -3.42 -18.45
N VAL A 235 7.92 -3.50 -17.23
CA VAL A 235 8.17 -2.31 -16.39
C VAL A 235 9.20 -1.38 -17.05
N LEU A 236 10.24 -1.90 -17.71
CA LEU A 236 11.18 -1.07 -18.47
C LEU A 236 10.49 -0.29 -19.60
N ALA A 237 9.61 -0.93 -20.35
CA ALA A 237 8.84 -0.27 -21.41
C ALA A 237 7.95 0.86 -20.84
N LEU A 238 7.32 0.63 -19.69
CA LEU A 238 6.50 1.63 -19.01
C LEU A 238 7.35 2.78 -18.45
N TRP A 239 8.53 2.48 -17.93
CA TRP A 239 9.48 3.47 -17.43
C TRP A 239 9.97 4.40 -18.55
N ARG A 240 10.36 3.84 -19.70
CA ARG A 240 10.73 4.63 -20.89
C ARG A 240 9.63 5.59 -21.32
N GLU A 241 8.39 5.11 -21.33
CA GLU A 241 7.24 5.94 -21.65
C GLU A 241 7.02 7.04 -20.61
N TYR A 242 7.11 6.71 -19.32
CA TYR A 242 7.06 7.70 -18.24
C TYR A 242 8.13 8.78 -18.40
N CYS A 243 9.38 8.40 -18.64
CA CYS A 243 10.49 9.33 -18.84
C CYS A 243 10.25 10.26 -20.02
N ARG A 244 9.78 9.71 -21.16
CA ARG A 244 9.46 10.49 -22.35
C ARG A 244 8.34 11.50 -22.10
N GLN A 245 7.28 11.10 -21.38
CA GLN A 245 6.16 11.99 -21.05
C GLN A 245 6.52 13.08 -20.05
N ARG A 246 7.48 12.82 -19.15
CA ARG A 246 7.88 13.72 -18.06
C ARG A 246 9.21 14.43 -18.32
N GLU A 247 9.79 14.22 -19.51
CA GLU A 247 11.10 14.74 -19.90
C GLU A 247 12.19 14.47 -18.85
N VAL A 248 12.22 13.24 -18.32
CA VAL A 248 13.19 12.85 -17.28
C VAL A 248 14.55 12.63 -17.94
N THR A 249 15.50 13.52 -17.65
CA THR A 249 16.85 13.47 -18.22
C THR A 249 17.94 13.27 -17.17
N GLN A 250 19.05 12.65 -17.57
CA GLN A 250 20.32 12.60 -16.85
C GLN A 250 21.41 13.13 -17.78
N ASP A 251 22.19 14.11 -17.34
CA ASP A 251 23.26 14.74 -18.13
C ASP A 251 22.81 15.25 -19.52
N GLY A 252 21.56 15.72 -19.61
CA GLY A 252 20.95 16.23 -20.84
C GLY A 252 20.37 15.16 -21.77
N GLU A 253 20.52 13.89 -21.46
CA GLU A 253 19.96 12.77 -22.23
C GLU A 253 18.71 12.19 -21.56
N LEU A 254 17.73 11.76 -22.37
CA LEU A 254 16.52 11.13 -21.86
C LEU A 254 16.85 9.79 -21.18
N VAL A 255 16.33 9.58 -19.99
CA VAL A 255 16.47 8.31 -19.27
C VAL A 255 15.63 7.23 -19.94
N ASP A 256 16.28 6.13 -20.36
CA ASP A 256 15.62 5.02 -21.05
C ASP A 256 15.96 3.62 -20.47
N LYS A 257 16.74 3.59 -19.38
CA LYS A 257 17.18 2.37 -18.69
C LYS A 257 16.81 2.43 -17.21
N PHE A 258 16.91 1.29 -16.53
CA PHE A 258 16.72 1.24 -15.08
C PHE A 258 17.82 2.04 -14.36
N PRO A 259 17.48 2.99 -13.49
CA PRO A 259 18.48 3.73 -12.73
C PRO A 259 19.17 2.80 -11.72
N VAL A 260 20.50 2.85 -11.67
CA VAL A 260 21.31 2.15 -10.66
C VAL A 260 22.36 3.08 -10.05
N HIS A 261 22.63 2.93 -8.76
CA HIS A 261 23.58 3.77 -8.01
C HIS A 261 25.01 3.22 -7.96
N ASP A 262 25.27 2.04 -8.51
CA ASP A 262 26.59 1.40 -8.58
C ASP A 262 26.97 1.14 -10.04
N GLN A 263 28.16 1.59 -10.45
CA GLN A 263 28.68 1.40 -11.81
C GLN A 263 28.86 -0.08 -12.17
N LYS A 264 29.16 -0.94 -11.19
CA LYS A 264 29.25 -2.39 -11.41
C LYS A 264 27.93 -2.96 -11.93
N MET A 265 26.79 -2.42 -11.46
CA MET A 265 25.47 -2.86 -11.90
C MET A 265 25.18 -2.49 -13.35
N VAL A 266 25.85 -1.47 -13.90
CA VAL A 266 25.77 -1.12 -15.33
C VAL A 266 26.51 -2.14 -16.17
N ALA A 267 27.73 -2.50 -15.78
CA ALA A 267 28.56 -3.45 -16.51
C ALA A 267 27.88 -4.81 -16.71
N ASN A 268 27.17 -5.31 -15.68
CA ASN A 268 26.48 -6.61 -15.76
C ASN A 268 24.99 -6.51 -16.12
N GLY A 269 24.43 -5.31 -16.23
CA GLY A 269 23.00 -5.10 -16.49
C GLY A 269 22.57 -5.32 -17.94
N ALA A 270 23.43 -5.91 -18.79
CA ALA A 270 23.16 -6.24 -20.20
C ALA A 270 22.57 -5.07 -21.03
N GLY A 271 23.00 -3.83 -20.72
CA GLY A 271 22.51 -2.62 -21.40
C GLY A 271 21.12 -2.14 -20.94
N LEU A 272 20.54 -2.75 -19.92
CA LEU A 272 19.21 -2.42 -19.37
C LEU A 272 19.27 -1.43 -18.20
N SER A 273 20.45 -1.20 -17.63
CA SER A 273 20.69 -0.30 -16.50
C SER A 273 21.57 0.88 -16.92
N GLN A 274 21.41 2.01 -16.21
CA GLN A 274 22.24 3.20 -16.36
C GLN A 274 22.65 3.73 -15.00
N PHE A 275 23.88 4.21 -14.89
CA PHE A 275 24.38 4.80 -13.66
C PHE A 275 23.70 6.14 -13.41
N VAL A 276 23.09 6.29 -12.24
CA VAL A 276 22.43 7.51 -11.79
C VAL A 276 22.91 7.81 -10.37
N PRO A 277 23.82 8.79 -10.19
CA PRO A 277 24.30 9.17 -8.87
C PRO A 277 23.20 9.83 -8.04
N GLY A 278 23.47 10.10 -6.76
CA GLY A 278 22.54 10.86 -5.90
C GLY A 278 21.46 10.03 -5.19
N TRP A 279 21.66 8.71 -5.05
CA TRP A 279 20.91 7.92 -4.08
C TRP A 279 21.38 8.30 -2.65
N ASN A 280 20.82 9.38 -2.12
CA ASN A 280 21.28 9.99 -0.86
C ASN A 280 20.51 9.52 0.37
N VAL A 281 19.54 8.62 0.22
CA VAL A 281 18.75 8.06 1.34
C VAL A 281 19.71 7.31 2.28
N PRO A 282 19.78 7.64 3.58
CA PRO A 282 20.76 7.03 4.47
C PRO A 282 20.49 5.53 4.64
N ALA A 283 21.56 4.75 4.78
CA ALA A 283 21.45 3.30 4.97
C ALA A 283 20.81 2.92 6.31
N GLN A 284 21.02 3.74 7.34
CA GLN A 284 20.50 3.58 8.69
C GLN A 284 20.11 4.95 9.23
N ILE A 285 19.16 5.00 10.18
CA ILE A 285 18.83 6.20 10.94
C ILE A 285 19.04 5.93 12.42
N GLU A 286 19.75 6.82 13.08
CA GLU A 286 20.04 6.77 14.50
C GLU A 286 18.90 7.35 15.36
N PRO A 287 18.69 6.81 16.57
CA PRO A 287 17.78 7.41 17.54
C PRO A 287 18.03 8.91 17.76
N GLY A 288 16.95 9.68 17.80
CA GLY A 288 16.98 11.14 17.95
C GLY A 288 17.13 11.93 16.64
N GLN A 289 17.51 11.28 15.52
CA GLN A 289 17.48 11.96 14.22
C GLN A 289 16.04 12.25 13.81
N ARG A 290 15.80 13.46 13.28
CA ARG A 290 14.48 13.93 12.87
C ARG A 290 14.22 13.55 11.41
N PHE A 291 13.03 13.01 11.12
CA PHE A 291 12.68 12.59 9.75
C PHE A 291 12.71 13.75 8.76
N VAL A 292 12.36 14.96 9.21
CA VAL A 292 12.39 16.17 8.37
C VAL A 292 13.79 16.60 7.94
N ASP A 293 14.83 16.18 8.65
CA ASP A 293 16.23 16.51 8.35
C ASP A 293 16.87 15.50 7.38
N LEU A 294 16.19 14.37 7.11
CA LEU A 294 16.74 13.34 6.24
C LEU A 294 16.75 13.80 4.78
N PRO A 295 17.82 13.48 4.02
CA PRO A 295 17.91 13.85 2.61
C PRO A 295 16.78 13.20 1.82
N ARG A 296 16.22 13.90 0.84
CA ARG A 296 15.15 13.39 -0.03
C ARG A 296 15.71 12.95 -1.37
N ALA A 297 15.06 12.00 -2.03
CA ALA A 297 15.42 11.65 -3.38
C ALA A 297 15.12 12.80 -4.36
N GLU A 298 16.03 13.02 -5.29
CA GLU A 298 15.96 14.08 -6.30
C GLU A 298 16.23 13.53 -7.70
N GLY A 299 16.01 14.36 -8.72
CA GLY A 299 16.24 14.01 -10.12
C GLY A 299 15.55 12.70 -10.52
N VAL A 300 16.30 11.83 -11.20
CA VAL A 300 15.81 10.54 -11.69
C VAL A 300 15.30 9.63 -10.56
N TRP A 301 15.90 9.67 -9.37
CA TRP A 301 15.47 8.81 -8.25
C TRP A 301 14.10 9.20 -7.70
N ARG A 302 13.80 10.50 -7.63
CA ARG A 302 12.45 10.98 -7.29
C ARG A 302 11.42 10.44 -8.29
N HIS A 303 11.72 10.54 -9.58
CA HIS A 303 10.86 10.05 -10.65
C HIS A 303 10.69 8.53 -10.63
N TRP A 304 11.76 7.78 -10.38
CA TRP A 304 11.73 6.34 -10.25
C TRP A 304 10.77 5.90 -9.15
N TYR A 305 10.87 6.50 -7.96
CA TYR A 305 9.96 6.19 -6.86
C TYR A 305 8.52 6.60 -7.12
N GLU A 306 8.30 7.78 -7.72
CA GLU A 306 6.95 8.21 -8.10
C GLU A 306 6.34 7.23 -9.09
N PHE A 307 7.11 6.81 -10.10
CA PHE A 307 6.71 5.80 -11.07
C PHE A 307 6.37 4.46 -10.42
N THR A 308 7.22 3.93 -9.53
CA THR A 308 6.96 2.63 -8.88
C THR A 308 5.75 2.69 -7.94
N CYS A 309 5.60 3.76 -7.15
CA CYS A 309 4.43 3.98 -6.31
C CYS A 309 3.14 4.10 -7.13
N ASP A 310 3.16 4.90 -8.21
CA ASP A 310 2.00 5.08 -9.07
C ASP A 310 1.60 3.77 -9.75
N LEU A 311 2.59 3.00 -10.21
CA LEU A 311 2.33 1.74 -10.88
C LEU A 311 1.80 0.69 -9.92
N PHE A 312 2.37 0.56 -8.71
CA PHE A 312 1.86 -0.35 -7.67
C PHE A 312 0.46 0.02 -7.22
N LEU A 313 0.24 1.30 -6.88
CA LEU A 313 -1.07 1.80 -6.48
C LEU A 313 -2.11 1.56 -7.56
N LYS A 314 -1.82 1.92 -8.81
CA LYS A 314 -2.75 1.76 -9.92
C LYS A 314 -3.06 0.30 -10.18
N ASN A 315 -2.02 -0.53 -10.28
CA ASN A 315 -2.17 -1.90 -10.77
C ASN A 315 -2.64 -2.86 -9.68
N TRP A 316 -2.01 -2.86 -8.50
CA TRP A 316 -2.37 -3.79 -7.44
C TRP A 316 -3.58 -3.29 -6.64
N ILE A 317 -3.40 -2.22 -5.88
CA ILE A 317 -4.42 -1.70 -4.96
C ILE A 317 -5.67 -1.23 -5.73
N GLY A 318 -5.49 -0.36 -6.72
CA GLY A 318 -6.56 0.31 -7.43
C GLY A 318 -7.44 -0.64 -8.23
N ARG A 319 -6.84 -1.58 -8.99
CA ARG A 319 -7.63 -2.53 -9.79
C ARG A 319 -8.38 -3.55 -8.92
N LEU A 320 -7.79 -4.02 -7.82
CA LEU A 320 -8.47 -4.93 -6.90
C LEU A 320 -9.61 -4.23 -6.17
N ALA A 321 -9.38 -3.00 -5.71
CA ALA A 321 -10.40 -2.19 -5.06
C ALA A 321 -11.57 -1.88 -6.01
N ALA A 322 -11.27 -1.44 -7.24
CA ALA A 322 -12.27 -1.17 -8.27
C ALA A 322 -13.10 -2.43 -8.59
N ALA A 323 -12.45 -3.59 -8.75
CA ALA A 323 -13.15 -4.84 -9.03
C ALA A 323 -14.07 -5.26 -7.86
N ALA A 324 -13.62 -5.11 -6.62
CA ALA A 324 -14.42 -5.44 -5.44
C ALA A 324 -15.62 -4.49 -5.29
N ASN A 325 -15.41 -3.18 -5.47
CA ASN A 325 -16.46 -2.16 -5.46
C ASN A 325 -17.46 -2.37 -6.60
N GLU A 326 -17.02 -2.74 -7.80
CA GLU A 326 -17.89 -2.99 -8.95
C GLU A 326 -18.78 -4.23 -8.72
N VAL A 327 -18.20 -5.35 -8.28
CA VAL A 327 -18.95 -6.60 -8.07
C VAL A 327 -20.01 -6.42 -6.98
N ASN A 328 -19.65 -5.74 -5.89
CA ASN A 328 -20.53 -5.53 -4.74
C ASN A 328 -21.36 -4.24 -4.84
N ARG A 329 -21.38 -3.58 -6.00
CA ARG A 329 -22.25 -2.42 -6.23
C ARG A 329 -23.71 -2.82 -5.98
N GLY A 330 -24.39 -2.02 -5.15
CA GLY A 330 -25.78 -2.27 -4.76
C GLY A 330 -25.97 -3.28 -3.62
N GLU A 331 -24.91 -3.94 -3.14
CA GLU A 331 -25.02 -4.84 -1.98
C GLU A 331 -25.16 -4.03 -0.68
N PRO A 332 -26.26 -4.17 0.10
CA PRO A 332 -26.50 -3.36 1.29
C PRO A 332 -25.43 -3.47 2.38
N GLY A 333 -24.75 -4.62 2.45
CA GLY A 333 -23.69 -4.88 3.41
C GLY A 333 -22.31 -4.34 3.01
N TRP A 334 -22.14 -3.86 1.76
CA TRP A 334 -20.84 -3.41 1.28
C TRP A 334 -20.47 -2.03 1.82
N LYS A 335 -19.36 -1.95 2.56
CA LYS A 335 -18.82 -0.75 3.22
C LYS A 335 -17.54 -0.22 2.58
N GLY A 336 -17.10 -0.83 1.49
CA GLY A 336 -15.98 -0.33 0.67
C GLY A 336 -14.67 -1.07 0.87
N THR A 337 -13.58 -0.35 0.63
CA THR A 337 -12.22 -0.90 0.75
C THR A 337 -11.39 -0.11 1.76
N MET A 338 -10.51 -0.81 2.45
CA MET A 338 -9.60 -0.20 3.40
C MET A 338 -8.17 -0.65 3.19
N TYR A 339 -7.25 0.25 3.47
CA TYR A 339 -5.83 -0.03 3.50
C TYR A 339 -5.33 -0.01 4.95
N PHE A 340 -4.72 -1.09 5.38
CA PHE A 340 -4.06 -1.21 6.66
C PHE A 340 -2.56 -1.02 6.45
N GLY A 341 -2.02 0.07 7.01
CA GLY A 341 -0.68 0.52 6.70
C GLY A 341 0.27 0.38 7.88
N PHE A 342 1.35 -0.38 7.69
CA PHE A 342 2.43 -0.40 8.65
C PHE A 342 3.15 0.95 8.70
N LEU A 343 3.36 1.44 9.92
CA LEU A 343 3.88 2.79 10.21
C LEU A 343 5.19 3.13 9.50
N ASN A 344 6.02 2.13 9.19
CA ASN A 344 7.35 2.35 8.63
C ASN A 344 7.34 2.39 7.10
N TRP A 345 6.75 1.43 6.39
CA TRP A 345 6.81 1.41 4.92
C TRP A 345 5.65 2.11 4.22
N SER A 346 4.52 2.33 4.89
CA SER A 346 3.37 2.96 4.24
C SER A 346 3.39 4.50 4.36
N LEU A 347 4.07 5.06 5.36
CA LEU A 347 4.33 6.49 5.51
C LEU A 347 5.80 6.79 5.15
N PRO A 348 6.09 7.18 3.90
CA PRO A 348 7.42 7.62 3.53
C PRO A 348 7.84 8.80 4.40
N TYR A 349 9.07 8.79 4.93
CA TYR A 349 9.58 9.89 5.76
C TYR A 349 9.51 11.26 5.05
N GLU A 350 9.54 11.27 3.71
CA GLU A 350 9.40 12.48 2.90
C GLU A 350 8.02 13.16 3.08
N GLN A 351 7.03 12.46 3.63
CA GLN A 351 5.68 12.97 3.90
C GLN A 351 5.50 13.51 5.31
N VAL A 352 6.45 13.23 6.21
CA VAL A 352 6.43 13.74 7.58
C VAL A 352 6.56 15.26 7.55
N GLN A 353 5.63 15.94 8.22
CA GLN A 353 5.61 17.40 8.34
C GLN A 353 5.93 17.86 9.76
N ASN A 354 5.72 17.01 10.77
CA ASN A 354 6.05 17.32 12.15
C ASN A 354 7.56 17.49 12.33
N PRO A 355 8.05 18.71 12.65
CA PRO A 355 9.47 18.99 12.78
C PRO A 355 10.13 18.32 13.99
N ASN A 356 9.32 17.81 14.92
CA ASN A 356 9.79 17.12 16.13
C ASN A 356 9.69 15.59 16.02
N PHE A 357 9.32 15.08 14.86
CA PHE A 357 9.24 13.65 14.64
C PHE A 357 10.65 13.06 14.51
N ALA A 358 11.10 12.40 15.58
CA ALA A 358 12.40 11.77 15.66
C ALA A 358 12.30 10.26 15.84
N VAL A 359 13.34 9.56 15.41
CA VAL A 359 13.52 8.12 15.63
C VAL A 359 13.59 7.84 17.14
N SER A 360 12.79 6.89 17.62
CA SER A 360 12.76 6.52 19.04
C SER A 360 14.01 5.74 19.45
N GLN A 361 14.34 5.77 20.75
CA GLN A 361 15.38 4.92 21.35
C GLN A 361 14.94 3.45 21.50
N ILE A 362 13.63 3.17 21.45
CA ILE A 362 13.07 1.84 21.73
C ILE A 362 12.95 0.99 20.47
N GLN A 363 12.59 1.61 19.35
CA GLN A 363 12.42 0.94 18.07
C GLN A 363 13.47 1.46 17.09
N SER A 364 14.13 0.57 16.36
CA SER A 364 15.04 0.95 15.28
C SER A 364 14.29 1.26 14.00
N TRP A 365 14.77 2.23 13.23
CA TRP A 365 14.12 2.68 12.00
C TRP A 365 15.11 2.87 10.86
N ALA A 366 14.81 2.29 9.72
CA ALA A 366 15.41 2.63 8.45
C ALA A 366 14.76 3.90 7.88
N ALA A 367 15.39 4.50 6.87
CA ALA A 367 14.73 5.50 6.03
C ALA A 367 13.76 4.80 5.08
N TRP A 368 12.67 4.29 5.66
CA TRP A 368 11.55 3.72 4.93
C TRP A 368 10.88 4.85 4.15
N GLY A 369 11.34 5.06 2.93
CA GLY A 369 10.77 6.00 1.98
C GLY A 369 9.87 5.25 0.99
N ARG A 370 9.66 5.88 -0.17
CA ARG A 370 8.86 5.33 -1.28
C ARG A 370 9.41 4.04 -1.92
N GLN A 371 10.54 3.50 -1.44
CA GLN A 371 11.19 2.34 -2.06
C GLN A 371 10.33 1.07 -2.02
N ARG A 372 9.37 0.97 -1.09
CA ARG A 372 8.43 -0.16 -1.01
C ARG A 372 7.24 -0.03 -1.97
N GLY A 373 7.25 0.97 -2.86
CA GLY A 373 6.18 1.20 -3.83
C GLY A 373 4.88 1.71 -3.20
N VAL A 374 4.94 2.23 -1.97
CA VAL A 374 3.79 2.77 -1.25
C VAL A 374 4.04 4.21 -0.88
N ASP A 375 2.98 5.01 -0.95
CA ASP A 375 2.97 6.43 -0.59
C ASP A 375 1.60 6.74 0.03
N LEU A 376 1.57 7.08 1.32
CA LEU A 376 0.31 7.26 2.07
C LEU A 376 -0.57 8.34 1.46
N THR A 377 0.01 9.46 1.01
CA THR A 377 -0.74 10.55 0.38
C THR A 377 -1.41 10.08 -0.91
N LYS A 378 -0.71 9.31 -1.75
CA LYS A 378 -1.29 8.74 -2.98
C LYS A 378 -2.38 7.71 -2.66
N LEU A 379 -2.17 6.84 -1.68
CA LEU A 379 -3.17 5.89 -1.20
C LEU A 379 -4.43 6.61 -0.70
N ALA A 380 -4.26 7.61 0.16
CA ALA A 380 -5.36 8.40 0.72
C ALA A 380 -6.10 9.18 -0.37
N GLY A 381 -5.40 9.65 -1.40
CA GLY A 381 -6.00 10.31 -2.56
C GLY A 381 -6.74 9.38 -3.52
N HIS A 382 -6.60 8.05 -3.40
CA HIS A 382 -7.18 7.12 -4.35
C HIS A 382 -8.71 7.03 -4.18
N PRO A 383 -9.52 7.13 -5.26
CA PRO A 383 -10.98 7.17 -5.15
C PRO A 383 -11.58 5.87 -4.65
N GLU A 384 -10.99 4.73 -4.99
CA GLU A 384 -11.50 3.41 -4.61
C GLU A 384 -11.21 3.00 -3.16
N ILE A 385 -10.34 3.73 -2.45
CA ILE A 385 -10.00 3.50 -1.04
C ILE A 385 -10.91 4.33 -0.15
N ASN A 386 -11.58 3.73 0.82
CA ASN A 386 -12.57 4.40 1.68
C ASN A 386 -12.03 4.68 3.08
N ALA A 387 -11.18 3.80 3.59
CA ALA A 387 -10.59 3.93 4.91
C ALA A 387 -9.09 3.61 4.91
N ILE A 388 -8.37 4.22 5.84
CA ILE A 388 -6.96 3.92 6.12
C ILE A 388 -6.83 3.67 7.62
N VAL A 389 -6.24 2.55 7.96
CA VAL A 389 -5.93 2.17 9.33
C VAL A 389 -4.42 2.29 9.53
N CYS A 390 -4.02 3.12 10.49
CA CYS A 390 -2.63 3.24 10.92
C CYS A 390 -2.30 2.09 11.86
N GLU A 391 -1.42 1.20 11.43
CA GLU A 391 -0.87 0.21 12.33
C GLU A 391 0.19 0.83 13.21
N THR A 392 0.12 0.56 14.51
CA THR A 392 1.18 0.89 15.44
C THR A 392 1.61 -0.33 16.23
N PHE A 393 2.91 -0.43 16.48
CA PHE A 393 3.50 -1.52 17.25
C PHE A 393 3.92 -1.00 18.64
N PRO A 394 3.43 -1.59 19.75
CA PRO A 394 3.75 -1.10 21.10
C PRO A 394 5.27 -1.14 21.39
N PRO A 395 5.75 -0.37 22.37
CA PRO A 395 5.00 0.44 23.34
C PRO A 395 4.71 1.87 22.86
N LEU A 396 3.76 2.56 23.51
CA LEU A 396 3.46 3.98 23.25
C LEU A 396 4.69 4.90 23.32
N ALA A 397 5.65 4.57 24.19
CA ALA A 397 6.90 5.29 24.35
C ALA A 397 7.79 5.27 23.08
N ALA A 398 7.46 4.47 22.07
CA ALA A 398 8.15 4.42 20.79
C ALA A 398 7.67 5.50 19.79
N ASN A 399 7.27 6.69 20.27
CA ASN A 399 6.74 7.80 19.46
C ASN A 399 5.48 7.46 18.64
N LEU A 400 4.66 6.50 19.09
CA LEU A 400 3.47 6.06 18.36
C LEU A 400 2.49 7.20 18.04
N GLU A 401 2.36 8.16 18.97
CA GLU A 401 1.54 9.35 18.76
C GLU A 401 1.92 10.11 17.49
N GLN A 402 3.22 10.23 17.19
CA GLN A 402 3.69 11.00 16.04
C GLN A 402 3.29 10.32 14.71
N PHE A 403 3.30 8.99 14.67
CA PHE A 403 2.77 8.21 13.53
C PHE A 403 1.27 8.40 13.37
N VAL A 404 0.51 8.21 14.45
CA VAL A 404 -0.95 8.39 14.45
C VAL A 404 -1.31 9.80 13.99
N ALA A 405 -0.57 10.82 14.42
CA ALA A 405 -0.78 12.21 14.01
C ALA A 405 -0.60 12.41 12.50
N GLU A 406 0.50 11.92 11.91
CA GLU A 406 0.75 12.06 10.47
C GLU A 406 -0.24 11.26 9.62
N TYR A 407 -0.57 10.03 10.03
CA TYR A 407 -1.58 9.23 9.36
C TYR A 407 -2.96 9.89 9.43
N ALA A 408 -3.37 10.37 10.60
CA ALA A 408 -4.64 11.04 10.78
C ALA A 408 -4.71 12.31 9.93
N ARG A 409 -3.62 13.12 9.89
CA ARG A 409 -3.53 14.33 9.07
C ARG A 409 -3.72 14.01 7.58
N ILE A 410 -2.95 13.07 7.04
CA ILE A 410 -2.98 12.71 5.61
C ILE A 410 -4.34 12.10 5.23
N THR A 411 -4.82 11.13 6.02
CA THR A 411 -6.08 10.42 5.78
C THR A 411 -7.28 11.38 5.78
N ARG A 412 -7.34 12.27 6.78
CA ARG A 412 -8.43 13.25 6.92
C ARG A 412 -8.38 14.35 5.86
N ALA A 413 -7.18 14.82 5.51
CA ALA A 413 -7.02 15.80 4.44
C ALA A 413 -7.56 15.27 3.10
N ALA A 414 -7.51 13.96 2.89
CA ALA A 414 -8.08 13.30 1.72
C ALA A 414 -9.58 12.91 1.87
N GLY A 415 -10.22 13.27 2.98
CA GLY A 415 -11.63 12.96 3.25
C GLY A 415 -11.92 11.47 3.47
N LYS A 416 -10.90 10.68 3.88
CA LYS A 416 -11.04 9.24 4.11
C LYS A 416 -11.36 8.93 5.58
N THR A 417 -11.95 7.77 5.82
CA THR A 417 -12.17 7.26 7.17
C THR A 417 -10.84 6.87 7.81
N PHE A 418 -10.58 7.37 9.02
CA PHE A 418 -9.34 7.09 9.74
C PHE A 418 -9.54 5.99 10.79
N GLY A 419 -8.61 5.05 10.85
CA GLY A 419 -8.54 4.01 11.86
C GLY A 419 -7.16 3.87 12.49
N VAL A 420 -7.07 3.15 13.61
CA VAL A 420 -5.81 2.85 14.26
C VAL A 420 -5.80 1.43 14.85
N MET A 421 -4.66 0.75 14.78
CA MET A 421 -4.36 -0.40 15.62
C MET A 421 -3.35 0.01 16.69
N LEU A 422 -3.78 0.00 17.96
CA LEU A 422 -2.91 0.24 19.12
C LEU A 422 -2.62 -1.05 19.91
N HIS A 423 -3.28 -2.13 19.53
CA HIS A 423 -3.26 -3.43 20.19
C HIS A 423 -2.81 -4.48 19.18
N ARG A 424 -1.49 -4.53 18.96
CA ARG A 424 -0.82 -5.63 18.27
C ARG A 424 -0.12 -6.47 19.32
N ASP A 425 -0.75 -7.59 19.65
CA ASP A 425 -0.43 -8.42 20.80
C ASP A 425 0.25 -9.72 20.35
N ASP A 426 1.28 -9.65 19.52
CA ASP A 426 1.86 -10.81 18.83
C ASP A 426 2.20 -11.98 19.76
N ASN A 427 2.72 -11.72 20.97
CA ASN A 427 3.10 -12.74 21.95
C ASN A 427 3.02 -12.23 23.41
N TRP A 428 2.02 -11.40 23.73
CA TRP A 428 1.84 -10.88 25.10
C TRP A 428 0.37 -10.52 25.38
N PRO A 429 -0.05 -10.51 26.66
CA PRO A 429 -1.36 -10.00 27.03
C PRO A 429 -1.45 -8.48 26.89
N LEU A 430 -2.68 -7.96 26.91
CA LEU A 430 -2.94 -6.52 27.07
C LEU A 430 -2.22 -5.97 28.31
N LYS A 431 -1.38 -4.95 28.10
CA LYS A 431 -0.65 -4.26 29.17
C LYS A 431 -1.52 -3.20 29.83
N LEU A 432 -1.99 -3.48 31.03
CA LEU A 432 -2.91 -2.61 31.78
C LEU A 432 -2.36 -1.21 32.07
N ASP A 433 -1.04 -1.08 32.22
CA ASP A 433 -0.36 0.19 32.47
C ASP A 433 -0.23 1.08 31.22
N GLU A 434 -0.28 0.49 30.02
CA GLU A 434 -0.29 1.23 28.75
C GLU A 434 -1.71 1.66 28.32
N GLU A 435 -2.76 0.97 28.78
CA GLU A 435 -4.16 1.22 28.36
C GLU A 435 -4.62 2.67 28.54
N PRO A 436 -4.37 3.37 29.68
CA PRO A 436 -4.77 4.77 29.83
C PRO A 436 -4.18 5.67 28.73
N GLY A 437 -2.92 5.43 28.35
CA GLY A 437 -2.26 6.17 27.27
C GLY A 437 -2.86 5.84 25.90
N ARG A 438 -3.25 4.59 25.66
CA ARG A 438 -3.86 4.15 24.39
C ARG A 438 -5.23 4.80 24.22
N TRP A 439 -6.05 4.80 25.26
CA TRP A 439 -7.34 5.49 25.24
C TRP A 439 -7.20 7.01 25.13
N ALA A 440 -6.19 7.62 25.75
CA ALA A 440 -5.90 9.04 25.54
C ALA A 440 -5.58 9.38 24.08
N LEU A 441 -4.85 8.51 23.37
CA LEU A 441 -4.60 8.65 21.93
C LEU A 441 -5.87 8.44 21.10
N ILE A 442 -6.69 7.44 21.42
CA ILE A 442 -7.98 7.20 20.77
C ILE A 442 -8.88 8.43 20.93
N GLU A 443 -8.98 9.00 22.13
CA GLU A 443 -9.78 10.21 22.36
C GLU A 443 -9.18 11.46 21.70
N LYS A 444 -7.87 11.57 21.62
CA LYS A 444 -7.24 12.71 20.93
C LYS A 444 -7.46 12.67 19.43
N TYR A 445 -7.24 11.51 18.82
CA TYR A 445 -7.26 11.35 17.37
C TYR A 445 -8.57 10.84 16.83
N GLN A 446 -9.56 10.51 17.66
CA GLN A 446 -10.93 10.15 17.28
C GLN A 446 -11.01 9.23 16.03
N PRO A 447 -10.33 8.06 16.02
CA PRO A 447 -10.42 7.11 14.91
C PRO A 447 -11.82 6.49 14.83
N THR A 448 -12.37 6.35 13.62
CA THR A 448 -13.65 5.65 13.42
C THR A 448 -13.47 4.14 13.61
N ILE A 449 -12.35 3.60 13.15
CA ILE A 449 -12.03 2.18 13.21
C ILE A 449 -10.97 1.93 14.29
N LEU A 450 -11.22 0.96 15.16
CA LEU A 450 -10.24 0.43 16.10
C LEU A 450 -9.90 -0.99 15.66
N ALA A 451 -8.62 -1.27 15.43
CA ALA A 451 -8.16 -2.58 15.01
C ALA A 451 -7.37 -3.28 16.11
N ARG A 452 -7.51 -4.61 16.22
CA ARG A 452 -6.74 -5.47 17.13
C ARG A 452 -6.18 -6.71 16.40
N TYR A 453 -5.05 -7.22 16.87
CA TYR A 453 -4.44 -8.46 16.40
C TYR A 453 -3.77 -9.24 17.55
N PRO A 454 -3.84 -10.59 17.59
CA PRO A 454 -4.70 -11.47 16.80
C PRO A 454 -6.02 -11.78 17.54
N LEU A 455 -7.04 -12.29 16.81
CA LEU A 455 -8.34 -12.63 17.39
C LEU A 455 -8.24 -13.62 18.56
N GLU A 456 -7.37 -14.62 18.45
CA GLU A 456 -7.22 -15.68 19.46
C GLU A 456 -6.85 -15.14 20.85
N HIS A 457 -6.09 -14.05 20.94
CA HIS A 457 -5.68 -13.47 22.23
C HIS A 457 -6.83 -12.78 22.97
N MET A 458 -7.96 -12.56 22.29
CA MET A 458 -9.18 -11.98 22.86
C MET A 458 -10.15 -13.05 23.40
N LEU A 459 -9.83 -14.33 23.23
CA LEU A 459 -10.71 -15.45 23.55
C LEU A 459 -10.25 -16.21 24.81
N PRO A 460 -11.19 -16.59 25.70
CA PRO A 460 -10.86 -17.43 26.84
C PRO A 460 -10.16 -18.73 26.42
N GLY A 461 -9.07 -19.08 27.10
CA GLY A 461 -8.30 -20.31 26.85
C GLY A 461 -7.02 -20.11 26.04
N ASN A 462 -6.81 -18.93 25.45
CA ASN A 462 -5.50 -18.54 24.94
C ASN A 462 -4.57 -18.09 26.09
N GLU A 463 -3.26 -18.33 25.98
CA GLU A 463 -2.28 -18.03 27.04
C GLU A 463 -2.09 -16.53 27.31
N PHE A 464 -2.37 -15.69 26.32
CA PHE A 464 -2.27 -14.23 26.41
C PHE A 464 -3.61 -13.56 26.76
N TYR A 465 -4.69 -14.34 26.86
CA TYR A 465 -5.97 -13.82 27.30
C TYR A 465 -5.95 -13.44 28.77
N THR A 466 -6.42 -12.22 29.09
CA THR A 466 -6.69 -11.80 30.46
C THR A 466 -8.09 -11.23 30.60
N ALA A 467 -8.87 -11.77 31.53
CA ALA A 467 -10.25 -11.30 31.76
C ALA A 467 -10.29 -9.82 32.20
N GLU A 468 -9.30 -9.39 32.98
CA GLU A 468 -9.16 -7.99 33.41
C GLU A 468 -8.85 -7.05 32.24
N GLY A 469 -7.88 -7.39 31.39
CA GLY A 469 -7.51 -6.60 30.22
C GLY A 469 -8.65 -6.45 29.24
N GLU A 470 -9.34 -7.55 28.92
CA GLU A 470 -10.50 -7.52 28.03
C GLU A 470 -11.67 -6.72 28.63
N ALA A 471 -11.91 -6.81 29.95
CA ALA A 471 -12.93 -5.99 30.61
C ALA A 471 -12.56 -4.50 30.60
N LEU A 472 -11.28 -4.15 30.77
CA LEU A 472 -10.80 -2.78 30.69
C LEU A 472 -10.98 -2.21 29.28
N PHE A 473 -10.55 -2.95 28.25
CA PHE A 473 -10.73 -2.57 26.85
C PHE A 473 -12.22 -2.41 26.50
N ALA A 474 -13.07 -3.36 26.89
CA ALA A 474 -14.51 -3.29 26.61
C ALA A 474 -15.18 -2.06 27.23
N ARG A 475 -14.79 -1.66 28.45
CA ARG A 475 -15.28 -0.42 29.08
C ARG A 475 -14.85 0.82 28.32
N GLY A 476 -13.57 0.89 27.93
CA GLY A 476 -13.05 1.99 27.12
C GLY A 476 -13.77 2.09 25.77
N LEU A 477 -14.00 0.94 25.11
CA LEU A 477 -14.70 0.88 23.83
C LEU A 477 -16.16 1.34 23.97
N ALA A 478 -16.88 0.88 24.98
CA ALA A 478 -18.25 1.29 25.23
C ALA A 478 -18.34 2.81 25.52
N HIS A 479 -17.40 3.35 26.29
CA HIS A 479 -17.30 4.78 26.53
C HIS A 479 -17.07 5.56 25.23
N TYR A 480 -16.12 5.10 24.40
CA TYR A 480 -15.75 5.74 23.15
C TYR A 480 -16.86 5.68 22.08
N LYS A 481 -17.61 4.57 22.00
CA LYS A 481 -18.78 4.43 21.13
C LYS A 481 -19.89 5.41 21.52
N GLY A 482 -19.96 5.80 22.80
CA GLY A 482 -21.01 6.67 23.34
C GLY A 482 -22.34 5.93 23.58
N PRO A 483 -23.37 6.62 24.08
CA PRO A 483 -24.70 6.03 24.21
C PRO A 483 -25.26 5.68 22.82
N VAL A 484 -25.73 4.44 22.67
CA VAL A 484 -26.40 3.91 21.46
C VAL A 484 -27.81 4.49 21.33
#